data_AF-S9S0X7-F1
#
_entry.id   AF-S9S0X7-F1
#
_cell.length_a   1.000
_cell.length_b   1.000
_cell.length_c   1.000
_cell.angle_alpha   90.00
_cell.angle_beta   90.00
_cell.angle_gamma   90.00
#
_symmetry.space_group_name_H-M   'P 1'
#
loop_
_entity.id
_entity.type
_entity.pdbx_description
1 polymer ?
#
loop_
_entity_poly.entity_id
_entity_poly.type
_entity_poly.pdbx_seq_one_letter_code
_entity_poly.pdbx_strand_id
1 'polypeptide(L)'
;MAFAALGVSAEDATNIDLHQSISRLVYRHTGTMMEEVARHCLQRAFPGAGRALIPNTVGDSPKKFEIDCLVEDTDAIEIKWRDATTDGDHVRKEAQRVEATRDAGYTPVRLMFFEPKRPSAIRIQKNLAAHYRGVGGSYHKGDDAFRFIREQTGIDLRTILQEQPTVH
;
A
#
# COMPACT_ATOMS: atom_id res chain seq x y z
N MET A 1 29.77 -8.53 15.92
CA MET A 1 30.17 -9.96 15.93
C MET A 1 29.65 -10.72 14.71
N ALA A 2 28.36 -10.63 14.34
CA ALA A 2 27.81 -11.34 13.17
C ALA A 2 28.48 -10.94 11.82
N PHE A 3 28.62 -9.65 11.52
CA PHE A 3 29.31 -9.19 10.29
C PHE A 3 30.78 -9.63 10.22
N ALA A 4 31.50 -9.54 11.35
CA ALA A 4 32.90 -9.97 11.44
C ALA A 4 33.05 -11.49 11.20
N ALA A 5 32.11 -12.32 11.67
CA ALA A 5 32.10 -13.76 11.40
C ALA A 5 31.88 -14.09 9.91
N LEU A 6 31.32 -13.15 9.14
CA LEU A 6 31.13 -13.25 7.68
C LEU A 6 32.29 -12.61 6.89
N GLY A 7 33.36 -12.15 7.56
CA GLY A 7 34.48 -11.47 6.93
C GLY A 7 34.18 -10.04 6.44
N VAL A 8 33.08 -9.44 6.89
CA VAL A 8 32.70 -8.06 6.54
C VAL A 8 33.48 -7.08 7.41
N SER A 9 34.08 -6.06 6.78
CA SER A 9 34.85 -5.03 7.48
C SER A 9 33.93 -4.20 8.41
N ALA A 10 34.52 -3.55 9.41
CA ALA A 10 33.74 -2.69 10.32
C ALA A 10 33.11 -1.49 9.58
N GLU A 11 33.80 -0.96 8.55
CA GLU A 11 33.31 0.11 7.70
C GLU A 11 32.13 -0.35 6.84
N ASP A 12 32.25 -1.50 6.18
CA ASP A 12 31.16 -2.08 5.37
C ASP A 12 29.93 -2.41 6.22
N ALA A 13 30.14 -2.96 7.42
CA ALA A 13 29.06 -3.21 8.36
C ALA A 13 28.30 -1.92 8.73
N THR A 14 29.03 -0.84 8.99
CA THR A 14 28.45 0.48 9.29
C THR A 14 27.66 1.02 8.10
N ASN A 15 28.21 0.90 6.89
CA ASN A 15 27.55 1.35 5.67
C ASN A 15 26.28 0.54 5.37
N ILE A 16 26.30 -0.78 5.58
CA ILE A 16 25.13 -1.65 5.42
C ILE A 16 24.00 -1.22 6.37
N ASP A 17 24.31 -1.01 7.64
CA ASP A 17 23.32 -0.59 8.64
C ASP A 17 22.76 0.82 8.34
N LEU A 18 23.61 1.74 7.89
CA LEU A 18 23.21 3.08 7.48
C LEU A 18 22.25 3.02 6.29
N HIS A 19 22.61 2.29 5.23
CA HIS A 19 21.76 2.15 4.04
C HIS A 19 20.42 1.47 4.37
N GLN A 20 20.43 0.46 5.24
CA GLN A 20 19.21 -0.20 5.69
C GLN A 20 18.31 0.76 6.47
N SER A 21 18.89 1.58 7.34
CA SER A 21 18.18 2.57 8.15
C SER A 21 17.58 3.69 7.31
N ILE A 22 18.37 4.28 6.38
CA ILE A 22 17.90 5.29 5.43
C ILE A 22 16.76 4.71 4.57
N SER A 23 16.93 3.49 4.07
CA SER A 23 15.90 2.83 3.28
C SER A 23 14.60 2.68 4.08
N ARG A 24 14.65 2.19 5.32
CA ARG A 24 13.46 2.07 6.18
C ARG A 24 12.82 3.43 6.45
N LEU A 25 13.63 4.46 6.69
CA LEU A 25 13.16 5.81 6.93
C LEU A 25 12.38 6.35 5.74
N VAL A 26 12.98 6.32 4.55
CA VAL A 26 12.36 6.83 3.32
C VAL A 26 11.10 6.05 2.99
N TYR A 27 11.15 4.71 3.02
CA TYR A 27 10.00 3.89 2.67
C TYR A 27 8.82 4.10 3.62
N ARG A 28 9.09 4.27 4.91
CA ARG A 28 8.06 4.58 5.90
C ARG A 28 7.42 5.93 5.62
N HIS A 29 8.21 6.99 5.48
CA HIS A 29 7.70 8.35 5.30
C HIS A 29 6.95 8.51 3.99
N THR A 30 7.48 7.99 2.88
CA THR A 30 6.79 8.07 1.59
C THR A 30 5.55 7.17 1.55
N GLY A 31 5.59 6.02 2.22
CA GLY A 31 4.43 5.16 2.43
C GLY A 31 3.28 5.90 3.12
N THR A 32 3.56 6.45 4.31
CA THR A 32 2.58 7.20 5.11
C THR A 32 2.10 8.45 4.37
N MET A 33 2.99 9.25 3.79
CA MET A 33 2.62 10.43 3.01
C MET A 33 1.64 10.06 1.90
N MET A 34 1.93 9.02 1.11
CA MET A 34 1.07 8.65 -0.01
C MET A 34 -0.31 8.18 0.45
N GLU A 35 -0.37 7.39 1.53
CA GLU A 35 -1.62 6.99 2.14
C GLU A 35 -2.45 8.20 2.60
N GLU A 36 -1.83 9.13 3.32
CA GLU A 36 -2.48 10.34 3.83
C GLU A 36 -2.98 11.24 2.71
N VAL A 37 -2.15 11.55 1.72
CA VAL A 37 -2.53 12.46 0.64
C VAL A 37 -3.64 11.85 -0.23
N ALA A 38 -3.55 10.57 -0.59
CA ALA A 38 -4.60 9.91 -1.37
C ALA A 38 -5.92 9.84 -0.58
N ARG A 39 -5.87 9.50 0.71
CA ARG A 39 -7.03 9.53 1.60
C ARG A 39 -7.62 10.94 1.71
N HIS A 40 -6.80 11.98 1.79
CA HIS A 40 -7.28 13.36 1.81
C HIS A 40 -7.96 13.77 0.50
N CYS A 41 -7.47 13.31 -0.66
CA CYS A 41 -8.17 13.52 -1.92
C CYS A 41 -9.57 12.88 -1.89
N LEU A 42 -9.65 11.63 -1.42
CA LEU A 42 -10.93 10.90 -1.29
C LEU A 42 -11.87 11.61 -0.30
N GLN A 43 -11.37 12.03 0.86
CA GLN A 43 -12.14 12.76 1.87
C GLN A 43 -12.70 14.09 1.37
N ARG A 44 -11.97 14.78 0.47
CA ARG A 44 -12.43 16.04 -0.11
C ARG A 44 -13.62 15.84 -1.06
N ALA A 45 -13.66 14.72 -1.77
CA ALA A 45 -14.78 14.36 -2.65
C ALA A 45 -15.92 13.67 -1.88
N PHE A 46 -15.57 12.87 -0.87
CA PHE A 46 -16.48 12.06 -0.07
C PHE A 46 -16.23 12.38 1.42
N PRO A 47 -16.95 13.35 2.02
CA PRO A 47 -16.68 13.81 3.38
C PRO A 47 -16.76 12.72 4.47
N GLY A 48 -17.50 11.63 4.23
CA GLY A 48 -17.59 10.47 5.14
C GLY A 48 -16.44 9.47 5.00
N ALA A 49 -15.57 9.62 4.00
CA ALA A 49 -14.51 8.65 3.74
C ALA A 49 -13.46 8.65 4.85
N GLY A 50 -12.99 7.47 5.24
CA GLY A 50 -12.07 7.40 6.37
C GLY A 50 -11.64 5.99 6.71
N ARG A 51 -10.82 5.86 7.75
CA ARG A 51 -10.36 4.56 8.22
C ARG A 51 -11.50 3.78 8.84
N ALA A 52 -11.52 2.48 8.60
CA ALA A 52 -12.47 1.56 9.21
C ALA A 52 -11.74 0.32 9.74
N LEU A 53 -12.34 -0.36 10.72
CA LEU A 53 -11.85 -1.63 11.23
C LEU A 53 -12.90 -2.71 10.97
N ILE A 54 -12.49 -3.77 10.29
CA ILE A 54 -13.34 -4.94 10.03
C ILE A 54 -12.87 -6.15 10.84
N PRO A 55 -13.77 -7.03 11.31
CA PRO A 55 -13.40 -8.30 11.90
C PRO A 55 -12.61 -9.16 10.90
N ASN A 56 -11.62 -9.90 11.38
CA ASN A 56 -11.03 -10.97 10.57
C ASN A 56 -11.95 -12.20 10.62
N THR A 57 -12.62 -12.51 9.51
CA THR A 57 -13.50 -13.68 9.37
C THR A 57 -12.77 -14.94 8.87
N VAL A 58 -11.51 -14.82 8.47
CA VAL A 58 -10.78 -15.87 7.74
C VAL A 58 -9.75 -16.58 8.62
N GLY A 59 -9.25 -15.92 9.67
CA GLY A 59 -8.25 -16.51 10.57
C GLY A 59 -8.21 -15.87 11.95
N ASP A 60 -7.31 -16.37 12.80
CA ASP A 60 -7.28 -16.01 14.22
C ASP A 60 -6.48 -14.74 14.54
N SER A 61 -5.63 -14.30 13.62
CA SER A 61 -4.74 -13.14 13.80
C SER A 61 -4.41 -12.46 12.47
N PRO A 62 -4.46 -11.11 12.39
CA PRO A 62 -4.92 -10.20 13.45
C PRO A 62 -6.43 -10.37 13.70
N LYS A 63 -6.95 -9.87 14.85
CA LYS A 63 -8.40 -9.97 15.16
C LYS A 63 -9.25 -9.04 14.30
N LYS A 64 -8.66 -7.94 13.84
CA LYS A 64 -9.28 -6.96 12.94
C LYS A 64 -8.29 -6.56 11.87
N PHE A 65 -8.80 -6.22 10.70
CA PHE A 65 -8.05 -5.51 9.67
C PHE A 65 -8.45 -4.04 9.65
N GLU A 66 -7.47 -3.17 9.47
CA GLU A 66 -7.68 -1.76 9.15
C GLU A 66 -7.88 -1.62 7.64
N ILE A 67 -8.86 -0.82 7.24
CA ILE A 67 -9.08 -0.33 5.89
C ILE A 67 -8.54 1.10 5.88
N ASP A 68 -7.61 1.42 4.97
CA ASP A 68 -6.98 2.74 4.91
C ASP A 68 -8.02 3.84 4.61
N CYS A 69 -8.97 3.56 3.70
CA CYS A 69 -10.08 4.45 3.39
C CYS A 69 -11.32 3.68 2.90
N LEU A 70 -12.40 3.68 3.69
CA LEU A 70 -13.73 3.25 3.29
C LEU A 70 -14.47 4.45 2.69
N VAL A 71 -15.00 4.31 1.49
CA VAL A 71 -15.75 5.35 0.76
C VAL A 71 -17.21 4.91 0.62
N GLU A 72 -18.13 5.75 1.10
CA GLU A 72 -19.58 5.58 0.98
C GLU A 72 -20.10 4.19 1.40
N ASP A 73 -19.52 3.61 2.46
CA ASP A 73 -19.84 2.26 2.95
C ASP A 73 -19.81 1.16 1.87
N THR A 74 -19.06 1.38 0.80
CA THR A 74 -19.03 0.52 -0.38
C THR A 74 -17.60 0.12 -0.71
N ASP A 75 -16.74 1.07 -1.03
CA ASP A 75 -15.38 0.79 -1.50
C ASP A 75 -14.39 0.82 -0.34
N ALA A 76 -13.82 -0.33 -0.02
CA ALA A 76 -12.78 -0.49 1.00
C ALA A 76 -11.40 -0.44 0.34
N ILE A 77 -10.79 0.74 0.38
CA ILE A 77 -9.56 1.06 -0.34
C ILE A 77 -8.34 0.82 0.55
N GLU A 78 -7.45 -0.06 0.09
CA GLU A 78 -6.08 -0.22 0.57
C GLU A 78 -5.14 0.63 -0.29
N ILE A 79 -4.34 1.47 0.34
CA ILE A 79 -3.45 2.43 -0.30
C ILE A 79 -2.00 2.02 -0.09
N LYS A 80 -1.26 1.89 -1.19
CA LYS A 80 0.17 1.58 -1.17
C LYS A 80 0.95 2.56 -2.04
N TRP A 81 1.99 3.15 -1.45
CA TRP A 81 3.03 3.81 -2.25
C TRP A 81 3.68 2.81 -3.22
N ARG A 82 4.20 1.71 -2.68
CA ARG A 82 4.83 0.62 -3.42
C ARG A 82 4.77 -0.65 -2.58
N ASP A 83 4.47 -1.79 -3.19
CA ASP A 83 4.58 -3.08 -2.52
C ASP A 83 5.66 -3.95 -3.17
N ALA A 84 6.79 -4.07 -2.47
CA ALA A 84 7.92 -4.89 -2.86
C ALA A 84 7.98 -6.21 -2.08
N THR A 85 6.89 -6.62 -1.42
CA THR A 85 6.86 -7.84 -0.63
C THR A 85 7.17 -9.06 -1.50
N THR A 86 8.04 -9.89 -0.94
CA THR A 86 8.31 -11.25 -1.44
C THR A 86 8.02 -12.29 -0.39
N ASP A 87 7.58 -11.84 0.78
CA ASP A 87 7.27 -12.66 1.95
C ASP A 87 5.86 -13.24 1.81
N GLY A 88 5.77 -14.57 1.79
CA GLY A 88 4.52 -15.29 1.67
C GLY A 88 3.55 -15.00 2.83
N ASP A 89 4.06 -14.66 4.02
CA ASP A 89 3.21 -14.34 5.15
C ASP A 89 2.46 -13.02 4.96
N HIS A 90 3.13 -11.99 4.43
CA HIS A 90 2.48 -10.74 4.08
C HIS A 90 1.45 -10.92 2.96
N VAL A 91 1.75 -11.75 1.96
CA VAL A 91 0.81 -12.05 0.86
C VAL A 91 -0.42 -12.78 1.36
N ARG A 92 -0.25 -13.76 2.25
CA ARG A 92 -1.36 -14.50 2.85
C ARG A 92 -2.26 -13.58 3.69
N LYS A 93 -1.67 -12.69 4.50
CA LYS A 93 -2.43 -11.71 5.29
C LYS A 93 -3.23 -10.76 4.40
N GLU A 94 -2.67 -10.36 3.27
CA GLU A 94 -3.39 -9.54 2.29
C GLU A 94 -4.59 -10.28 1.70
N ALA A 95 -4.41 -11.54 1.29
CA ALA A 95 -5.52 -12.36 0.79
C ALA A 95 -6.62 -12.53 1.85
N GLN A 96 -6.25 -12.76 3.13
CA GLN A 96 -7.21 -12.82 4.23
C GLN A 96 -7.96 -11.49 4.43
N ARG A 97 -7.27 -10.35 4.31
CA ARG A 97 -7.92 -9.03 4.38
C ARG A 97 -8.94 -8.85 3.27
N VAL A 98 -8.59 -9.20 2.04
CA VAL A 98 -9.47 -9.08 0.87
C VAL A 98 -10.76 -9.88 1.06
N GLU A 99 -10.63 -11.13 1.51
CA GLU A 99 -11.77 -12.00 1.82
C GLU A 99 -12.61 -11.44 2.98
N ALA A 100 -11.98 -11.00 4.08
CA ALA A 100 -12.69 -10.40 5.21
C ALA A 100 -13.43 -9.09 4.82
N THR A 101 -12.85 -8.28 3.93
CA THR A 101 -13.47 -7.08 3.39
C THR A 101 -14.73 -7.42 2.59
N ARG A 102 -14.64 -8.43 1.72
CA ARG A 102 -15.81 -8.93 0.97
C ARG A 102 -16.89 -9.46 1.92
N ASP A 103 -16.50 -10.25 2.92
CA ASP A 103 -17.43 -10.82 3.90
C ASP A 103 -18.14 -9.75 4.73
N ALA A 104 -17.48 -8.59 4.95
CA ALA A 104 -18.07 -7.42 5.58
C ALA A 104 -19.05 -6.65 4.67
N GLY A 105 -19.21 -7.06 3.41
CA GLY A 105 -20.12 -6.45 2.43
C GLY A 105 -19.51 -5.32 1.61
N TYR A 106 -18.20 -5.07 1.73
CA TYR A 106 -17.51 -4.02 1.00
C TYR A 106 -16.82 -4.56 -0.26
N THR A 107 -16.64 -3.69 -1.25
CA THR A 107 -15.85 -3.95 -2.44
C THR A 107 -14.37 -3.68 -2.14
N PRO A 108 -13.48 -4.70 -2.16
CA PRO A 108 -12.07 -4.47 -1.91
C PRO A 108 -11.42 -3.76 -3.11
N VAL A 109 -10.77 -2.63 -2.85
CA VAL A 109 -10.05 -1.85 -3.85
C VAL A 109 -8.60 -1.69 -3.40
N ARG A 110 -7.65 -1.87 -4.32
CA ARG A 110 -6.23 -1.63 -4.03
C ARG A 110 -5.63 -0.63 -4.98
N LEU A 111 -5.00 0.39 -4.41
CA LEU A 111 -4.26 1.42 -5.12
C LEU A 111 -2.77 1.25 -4.83
N MET A 112 -1.96 1.00 -5.86
CA MET A 112 -0.51 0.92 -5.75
C MET A 112 0.18 1.89 -6.70
N PHE A 113 0.59 3.05 -6.19
CA PHE A 113 1.07 4.16 -7.03
C PHE A 113 2.38 3.88 -7.78
N PHE A 114 3.27 3.04 -7.24
CA PHE A 114 4.54 2.72 -7.86
C PHE A 114 4.80 1.21 -7.90
N GLU A 115 5.15 0.71 -9.08
CA GLU A 115 5.39 -0.72 -9.30
C GLU A 115 6.70 -1.20 -8.69
N PRO A 116 6.75 -2.41 -8.09
CA PRO A 116 7.99 -3.01 -7.64
C PRO A 116 8.92 -3.31 -8.82
N LYS A 117 10.23 -3.29 -8.56
CA LYS A 117 11.26 -3.58 -9.58
C LYS A 117 11.68 -5.04 -9.63
N ARG A 118 11.53 -5.78 -8.53
CA ARG A 118 12.01 -7.17 -8.41
C ARG A 118 11.02 -8.12 -9.10
N PRO A 119 11.47 -9.05 -9.97
CA PRO A 119 10.58 -10.00 -10.66
C PRO A 119 9.69 -10.83 -9.75
N SER A 120 10.21 -11.25 -8.58
CA SER A 120 9.44 -11.98 -7.57
C SER A 120 8.28 -11.17 -7.01
N ALA A 121 8.52 -9.90 -6.66
CA ALA A 121 7.48 -8.99 -6.19
C ALA A 121 6.45 -8.70 -7.30
N ILE A 122 6.89 -8.49 -8.54
CA ILE A 122 5.99 -8.28 -9.69
C ILE A 122 5.02 -9.46 -9.86
N ARG A 123 5.53 -10.70 -9.77
CA ARG A 123 4.69 -11.91 -9.84
C ARG A 123 3.66 -11.98 -8.72
N ILE A 124 4.07 -11.65 -7.50
CA ILE A 124 3.15 -11.60 -6.34
C ILE A 124 2.05 -10.57 -6.55
N GLN A 125 2.39 -9.35 -6.98
CA GLN A 125 1.39 -8.31 -7.22
C GLN A 125 0.44 -8.69 -8.37
N LYS A 126 0.91 -9.44 -9.39
CA LYS A 126 0.03 -10.00 -10.43
C LYS A 126 -1.00 -10.98 -9.86
N ASN A 127 -0.57 -11.87 -8.95
CA ASN A 127 -1.47 -12.83 -8.31
C ASN A 127 -2.46 -12.13 -7.38
N LEU A 128 -2.01 -11.14 -6.60
CA LEU A 128 -2.90 -10.31 -5.77
C LEU A 128 -3.93 -9.58 -6.63
N ALA A 129 -3.52 -8.99 -7.76
CA ALA A 129 -4.45 -8.32 -8.66
C ALA A 129 -5.49 -9.27 -9.27
N ALA A 130 -5.13 -10.53 -9.55
CA ALA A 130 -6.09 -11.55 -9.97
C ALA A 130 -7.06 -11.91 -8.84
N HIS A 131 -6.57 -12.02 -7.60
CA HIS A 131 -7.38 -12.32 -6.43
C HIS A 131 -8.41 -11.21 -6.13
N TYR A 132 -7.97 -9.94 -6.09
CA TYR A 132 -8.87 -8.79 -5.93
C TYR A 132 -10.02 -8.81 -6.95
N ARG A 133 -9.72 -9.06 -8.24
CA ARG A 133 -10.75 -9.17 -9.29
C ARG A 133 -11.64 -10.40 -9.11
N GLY A 134 -11.07 -11.51 -8.69
CA GLY A 134 -11.79 -12.77 -8.46
C GLY A 134 -12.85 -12.67 -7.37
N VAL A 135 -12.67 -11.77 -6.39
CA VAL A 135 -13.66 -11.51 -5.33
C VAL A 135 -14.62 -10.36 -5.65
N GLY A 136 -14.62 -9.85 -6.89
CA GLY A 136 -15.46 -8.72 -7.31
C GLY A 136 -14.87 -7.34 -7.00
N GLY A 137 -13.64 -7.28 -6.49
CA GLY A 137 -12.90 -6.04 -6.22
C GLY A 137 -12.09 -5.52 -7.42
N SER A 138 -11.29 -4.50 -7.17
CA SER A 138 -10.43 -3.89 -8.20
C SER A 138 -9.00 -3.64 -7.71
N TYR A 139 -8.05 -3.65 -8.67
CA TYR A 139 -6.63 -3.45 -8.39
C TYR A 139 -6.06 -2.50 -9.44
N HIS A 140 -5.62 -1.33 -8.99
CA HIS A 140 -5.07 -0.25 -9.81
C HIS A 140 -3.62 0.00 -9.43
N LYS A 141 -2.73 0.09 -10.42
CA LYS A 141 -1.31 0.33 -10.19
C LYS A 141 -0.70 1.33 -11.15
N GLY A 142 0.37 1.99 -10.72
CA GLY A 142 1.04 2.99 -11.54
C GLY A 142 0.07 4.11 -11.92
N ASP A 143 0.06 4.48 -13.20
CA ASP A 143 -0.81 5.52 -13.73
C ASP A 143 -2.30 5.21 -13.53
N ASP A 144 -2.71 3.94 -13.45
CA ASP A 144 -4.11 3.57 -13.18
C ASP A 144 -4.53 3.97 -11.76
N ALA A 145 -3.62 3.90 -10.78
CA ALA A 145 -3.92 4.33 -9.41
C ALA A 145 -4.10 5.85 -9.32
N PHE A 146 -3.27 6.62 -10.04
CA PHE A 146 -3.44 8.07 -10.14
C PHE A 146 -4.73 8.44 -10.87
N ARG A 147 -5.04 7.73 -11.96
CA ARG A 147 -6.28 7.94 -12.71
C ARG A 147 -7.51 7.61 -11.87
N PHE A 148 -7.49 6.54 -11.08
CA PHE A 148 -8.56 6.21 -10.14
C PHE A 148 -8.86 7.40 -9.20
N ILE A 149 -7.83 7.96 -8.54
CA ILE A 149 -8.03 9.14 -7.67
C ILE A 149 -8.64 10.30 -8.45
N ARG A 150 -8.13 10.60 -9.65
CA ARG A 150 -8.64 11.69 -10.47
C ARG A 150 -10.09 11.47 -10.91
N GLU A 151 -10.46 10.26 -11.30
CA GLU A 151 -11.83 9.91 -11.71
C GLU A 151 -12.81 9.98 -10.54
N GLN A 152 -12.39 9.52 -9.35
CA GLN A 152 -13.24 9.53 -8.15
C GLN A 152 -13.39 10.92 -7.53
N THR A 153 -12.36 11.77 -7.63
CA THR A 153 -12.29 13.02 -6.83
C THR A 153 -12.20 14.29 -7.67
N GLY A 154 -11.89 14.19 -8.96
CA GLY A 154 -11.52 15.32 -9.81
C GLY A 154 -10.11 15.88 -9.56
N ILE A 155 -9.36 15.35 -8.59
CA ILE A 155 -8.06 15.88 -8.17
C ILE A 155 -6.93 15.17 -8.92
N ASP A 156 -6.07 15.94 -9.59
CA ASP A 156 -4.86 15.41 -10.24
C ASP A 156 -3.71 15.26 -9.23
N LEU A 157 -3.77 14.19 -8.44
CA LEU A 157 -2.76 13.89 -7.42
C LEU A 157 -1.35 13.76 -8.02
N ARG A 158 -1.23 13.26 -9.26
CA ARG A 158 0.08 13.10 -9.92
C ARG A 158 0.74 14.46 -10.12
N THR A 159 -0.02 15.43 -10.61
CA THR A 159 0.45 16.80 -10.83
C THR A 159 0.84 17.46 -9.50
N ILE A 160 -0.01 17.33 -8.46
CA ILE A 160 0.28 17.88 -7.12
C ILE A 160 1.61 17.36 -6.56
N LEU A 161 1.92 16.07 -6.75
CA LEU A 161 3.19 15.49 -6.27
C LEU A 161 4.41 15.89 -7.11
N GLN A 162 4.19 16.31 -8.36
CA GLN A 162 5.24 16.75 -9.28
C GLN A 162 5.49 18.26 -9.17
N GLU A 163 4.49 19.04 -8.76
CA GLU A 163 4.60 20.45 -8.40
C GLU A 163 5.37 20.58 -7.09
N GLN A 164 6.69 20.72 -7.18
CA GLN A 164 7.50 21.22 -6.07
C GLN A 164 7.08 22.68 -5.82
N PRO A 165 6.89 23.12 -4.55
CA PRO A 165 7.07 24.53 -4.28
C PRO A 165 8.53 24.86 -4.62
N THR A 166 8.74 25.75 -5.59
CA THR A 166 10.02 26.44 -5.71
C THR A 166 10.24 27.15 -4.39
N VAL A 167 11.08 26.56 -3.53
CA VAL A 167 11.62 27.26 -2.37
C VAL A 167 12.60 28.27 -2.94
N HIS A 168 12.12 29.51 -3.09
CA HIS A 168 12.96 30.68 -3.38
C HIS A 168 13.70 31.11 -2.11
#